data_AF-A0A7W0V1B7-F1
#
_entry.id   AF-A0A7W0V1B7-F1
#
_cell.length_a   1.000
_cell.length_b   1.000
_cell.length_c   1.000
_cell.angle_alpha   90.00
_cell.angle_beta   90.00
_cell.angle_gamma   90.00
#
_symmetry.space_group_name_H-M   'P 1'
#
loop_
_entity.id
_entity.type
_entity.pdbx_description
1 polymer ?
#
loop_
_entity_poly.entity_id
_entity_poly.type
_entity_poly.pdbx_seq_one_letter_code
_entity_poly.pdbx_strand_id
1 'polypeptide(L)' 'MILFGSRYWEGIMRWLEDTALVENNISELDLRLLHVTDSPAEAVEIVARNQDTIRRPDSNGASDY' A
#
# COMPACT_ATOMS: atom_id res chain seq x y z
N MET A 1 -0.12 0.02 -1.74
CA MET A 1 -0.97 -0.08 -2.94
C MET A 1 -2.43 0.16 -2.55
N ILE A 2 -3.29 0.66 -3.43
CA ILE A 2 -4.71 0.92 -3.13
C ILE A 2 -5.61 0.16 -4.10
N LEU A 3 -6.62 -0.50 -3.55
CA LEU A 3 -7.69 -1.22 -4.25
C LEU A 3 -9.02 -0.54 -3.91
N PHE A 4 -9.87 -0.34 -4.93
CA PHE A 4 -11.16 0.35 -4.75
C PHE A 4 -12.32 -0.65 -4.85
N GLY A 5 -13.31 -0.52 -3.95
CA GLY A 5 -14.50 -1.38 -3.94
C GLY A 5 -14.31 -2.61 -3.06
N SER A 6 -14.50 -2.47 -1.76
CA SER A 6 -14.32 -3.52 -0.74
C SER A 6 -15.04 -4.81 -1.08
N ARG A 7 -16.31 -4.71 -1.48
CA ARG A 7 -17.14 -5.87 -1.87
C ARG A 7 -16.57 -6.66 -3.03
N TYR A 8 -15.93 -6.00 -4.00
CA TYR A 8 -15.34 -6.69 -5.15
C TYR A 8 -14.08 -7.46 -4.73
N TRP A 9 -13.26 -6.86 -3.86
CA TRP A 9 -11.99 -7.43 -3.42
C TRP A 9 -12.11 -8.37 -2.23
N GLU A 10 -13.22 -8.40 -1.50
CA GLU A 10 -13.44 -9.23 -0.32
C GLU A 10 -13.07 -10.70 -0.53
N GLY A 11 -13.53 -11.31 -1.63
CA GLY A 11 -13.21 -12.71 -1.93
C GLY A 11 -11.73 -12.96 -2.17
N ILE A 12 -11.04 -12.00 -2.79
CA ILE A 12 -9.60 -12.09 -3.07
C ILE A 12 -8.80 -11.88 -1.78
N MET A 13 -9.17 -10.89 -0.96
CA MET A 13 -8.54 -10.66 0.35
C MET A 13 -8.64 -11.90 1.22
N ARG A 14 -9.83 -12.52 1.27
CA ARG A 14 -10.02 -13.76 2.00
C ARG A 14 -9.17 -14.91 1.47
N TRP A 15 -9.07 -15.06 0.15
CA TRP A 15 -8.20 -16.09 -0.44
C TRP A 15 -6.71 -15.86 -0.13
N LEU A 16 -6.26 -14.60 -0.12
CA LEU A 16 -4.88 -14.28 0.23
C LEU A 16 -4.57 -14.66 1.68
N GLU A 17 -5.50 -14.41 2.61
CA GLU A 17 -5.35 -14.78 4.03
C GLU A 17 -5.43 -16.30 4.25
N ASP A 18 -6.45 -16.95 3.68
CA ASP A 18 -6.75 -18.36 3.98
C ASP A 18 -5.86 -19.35 3.20
N THR A 19 -5.30 -18.94 2.06
CA THR A 19 -4.50 -19.83 1.18
C THR A 19 -3.09 -19.30 0.97
N ALA A 20 -2.94 -18.11 0.37
CA ALA A 20 -1.62 -17.64 -0.07
C ALA A 20 -0.66 -17.42 1.12
N LEU A 21 -1.16 -16.87 2.23
CA LEU A 21 -0.39 -16.68 3.46
C LEU A 21 -0.06 -18.02 4.13
N VAL A 22 -1.03 -18.93 4.24
CA VAL A 22 -0.84 -20.25 4.86
C VAL A 22 0.19 -21.10 4.10
N GLU A 23 0.16 -21.02 2.77
CA GLU A 23 1.12 -21.70 1.90
C GLU A 23 2.49 -21.02 1.82
N ASN A 24 2.73 -19.93 2.59
CA ASN A 24 3.95 -19.11 2.55
C ASN A 24 4.27 -18.51 1.17
N ASN A 25 3.28 -18.31 0.31
CA ASN A 25 3.46 -17.63 -0.97
C ASN A 25 3.61 -16.11 -0.81
N ILE A 26 3.13 -15.56 0.32
CA ILE A 26 3.27 -14.15 0.72
C ILE A 26 3.55 -14.07 2.22
N SER A 27 4.09 -12.94 2.68
CA SER A 27 4.25 -12.65 4.11
C SER A 27 3.08 -11.81 4.65
N GLU A 28 2.90 -11.79 5.97
CA GLU A 28 1.94 -10.90 6.62
C GLU A 28 2.22 -9.41 6.35
N LEU A 29 3.49 -9.06 6.12
CA LEU A 29 3.87 -7.70 5.79
C LEU A 29 3.32 -7.29 4.42
N ASP A 30 3.30 -8.21 3.45
CA ASP A 30 2.79 -7.95 2.11
C ASP A 30 1.29 -7.62 2.14
N LEU A 31 0.52 -8.30 3.00
CA LEU A 31 -0.90 -8.00 3.21
C LEU A 31 -1.11 -6.58 3.77
N ARG A 32 -0.25 -6.13 4.66
CA ARG A 32 -0.33 -4.77 5.26
C ARG A 32 -0.02 -3.66 4.26
N LEU A 33 0.64 -3.97 3.15
CA LEU A 33 0.91 -3.01 2.06
C LEU A 33 -0.32 -2.80 1.16
N LEU A 34 -1.33 -3.67 1.26
CA LEU A 34 -2.59 -3.57 0.55
C LEU A 34 -3.58 -2.73 1.35
N HIS A 35 -4.15 -1.71 0.71
CA HIS A 35 -5.25 -0.94 1.28
C HIS A 35 -6.48 -1.08 0.38
N VAL A 36 -7.61 -1.45 0.95
CA VAL A 36 -8.90 -1.52 0.26
C VAL A 36 -9.78 -0.39 0.79
N THR A 37 -10.35 0.42 -0.09
CA THR A 37 -11.21 1.54 0.30
C THR A 37 -12.40 1.68 -0.66
N ASP A 38 -13.51 2.21 -0.14
CA ASP A 38 -14.69 2.61 -0.92
C ASP A 38 -14.81 4.13 -1.09
N SER A 39 -13.86 4.88 -0.50
CA SER A 39 -13.86 6.34 -0.50
C SER A 39 -12.73 6.89 -1.35
N PRO A 40 -13.04 7.64 -2.42
CA PRO A 40 -12.02 8.31 -3.21
C PRO A 40 -11.17 9.29 -2.38
N ALA A 41 -11.77 9.92 -1.36
CA ALA A 41 -11.06 10.84 -0.46
C ALA A 41 -10.02 10.10 0.39
N GLU A 42 -10.38 8.94 0.93
CA GLU A 42 -9.46 8.10 1.71
C GLU A 42 -8.33 7.56 0.82
N ALA A 43 -8.64 7.16 -0.42
CA ALA A 43 -7.63 6.74 -1.39
C ALA A 43 -6.58 7.84 -1.62
N VAL A 44 -7.01 9.08 -1.83
CA VAL A 44 -6.11 10.23 -2.02
C VAL A 44 -5.23 10.47 -0.80
N GLU A 45 -5.79 10.37 0.41
CA GLU A 45 -5.04 10.53 1.66
C GLU A 45 -3.94 9.45 1.82
N ILE A 46 -4.25 8.19 1.49
CA ILE A 46 -3.29 7.09 1.54
C ILE A 46 -2.18 7.28 0.48
N VAL A 47 -2.50 7.74 -0.73
CA VAL A 47 -1.46 8.06 -1.73
C VAL A 47 -0.57 9.20 -1.23
N ALA A 48 -1.16 10.30 -0.77
CA ALA A 48 -0.42 11.47 -0.31
C ALA A 48 0.57 11.12 0.81
N ARG A 49 0.12 10.36 1.82
CA ARG A 49 0.99 9.86 2.91
C ARG A 49 2.17 9.03 2.42
N ASN A 50 1.94 8.17 1.41
CA ASN A 50 2.99 7.32 0.87
C ASN A 50 4.00 8.09 -0.01
N GLN A 51 3.59 9.20 -0.65
CA GLN A 51 4.46 10.03 -1.48
C GLN A 51 5.44 10.89 -0.65
N ASP A 52 5.07 11.31 0.56
CA ASP A 52 5.97 12.06 1.46
C ASP A 52 7.19 11.24 1.92
N THR A 53 7.06 9.90 1.93
CA THR A 53 8.19 9.00 2.26
C THR A 53 9.20 8.88 1.11
N ILE A 54 8.76 9.09 -0.14
CA ILE A 54 9.63 9.05 -1.34
C ILE A 54 10.26 10.44 -1.58
N ARG A 55 9.59 11.53 -1.19
CA ARG A 55 10.06 12.90 -1.36
C ARG A 55 10.89 13.42 -0.18
N ARG A 56 11.91 12.65 0.24
CA ARG A 56 13.11 13.26 0.83
C ARG A 56 14.12 13.44 -0.32
N PRO A 57 14.19 14.60 -0.98
CA PRO A 57 15.38 14.92 -1.75
C PRO A 57 16.52 15.11 -0.75
N ASP A 58 17.62 14.42 -0.99
CA ASP A 58 18.90 14.65 -0.34
C ASP A 58 19.38 16.05 -0.75
N SER A 59 18.85 17.10 -0.11
CA SER A 59 19.36 18.45 -0.24
C SER A 59 20.64 18.59 0.60
N ASN A 60 21.70 17.91 0.18
CA ASN A 60 23.05 18.12 0.73
C ASN A 60 24.15 17.78 -0.29
N GLY A 61 24.08 18.39 -1.48
CA GLY A 61 25.06 18.20 -2.55
C GLY A 61 25.35 19.44 -3.40
N ALA A 62 25.15 20.65 -2.86
CA ALA A 62 25.47 21.89 -3.57
C ALA A 62 25.96 22.97 -2.61
N SER A 63 27.18 22.82 -2.12
CA SER A 63 27.98 23.92 -1.57
C SER A 63 29.46 23.57 -1.68
N ASP A 64 29.92 23.31 -2.91
CA ASP A 64 31.34 23.27 -3.26
C ASP A 64 31.50 23.87 -4.67
N TYR A 65 31.24 25.17 -4.81
CA TYR A 65 31.91 26.07 -5.74
C TYR A 65 31.67 27.54 -5.35
#